data_AF-A0A177L1D7-F1
#
_entry.id   AF-A0A177L1D7-F1
#
_cell.length_a   1.000
_cell.length_b   1.000
_cell.length_c   1.000
_cell.angle_alpha   90.00
_cell.angle_beta   90.00
_cell.angle_gamma   90.00
#
_symmetry.space_group_name_H-M   'P 1'
#
loop_
_entity.id
_entity.type
_entity.pdbx_description
1 polymer ?
#
loop_
_entity_poly.entity_id
_entity_poly.type
_entity_poly.pdbx_seq_one_letter_code
_entity_poly.pdbx_strand_id
1 'polypeptide(L)' 'MKNNSYRYIINAVGKGGQTYLTSCQDKHELKKWLADHKDNLVMNELKIIDKKKQSFLKLFSLKR' A
#
# COMPACT_ATOMS: atom_id res chain seq x y z
N MET A 1 -19.99 -11.16 -8.23
CA MET A 1 -18.59 -11.19 -7.76
C MET A 1 -18.28 -9.85 -7.11
N LYS A 2 -18.05 -9.79 -5.79
CA LYS A 2 -17.64 -8.55 -5.12
C LYS A 2 -16.27 -8.15 -5.69
N ASN A 3 -16.23 -7.12 -6.53
CA ASN A 3 -14.98 -6.46 -6.88
C ASN A 3 -14.46 -5.79 -5.61
N ASN A 4 -13.75 -6.54 -4.76
CA ASN A 4 -12.92 -5.94 -3.72
C ASN A 4 -11.80 -5.18 -4.45
N SER A 5 -12.07 -3.94 -4.83
CA SER A 5 -11.11 -3.07 -5.48
C SER A 5 -10.12 -2.60 -4.43
N TYR A 6 -9.12 -3.44 -4.13
CA TYR A 6 -8.01 -3.05 -3.28
C TYR A 6 -7.23 -1.94 -3.97
N ARG A 7 -7.34 -0.72 -3.43
CA ARG A 7 -6.68 0.46 -4.01
C ARG A 7 -5.23 0.55 -3.57
N TYR A 8 -4.94 0.22 -2.32
CA TYR A 8 -3.61 0.36 -1.74
C TYR A 8 -3.03 -1.01 -1.45
N ILE A 9 -1.78 -1.23 -1.86
CA ILE A 9 -0.98 -2.38 -1.46
C ILE A 9 0.11 -1.86 -0.54
N ILE A 10 0.25 -2.48 0.62
CA ILE A 10 1.25 -2.14 1.62
C ILE A 10 2.23 -3.29 1.68
N ASN A 11 3.51 -2.96 1.49
CA ASN A 11 4.63 -3.84 1.76
C ASN A 11 5.49 -3.14 2.82
N ALA A 12 5.63 -3.74 3.98
CA ALA A 12 6.36 -3.15 5.10
C ALA A 12 7.21 -4.20 5.80
N VAL A 13 8.28 -3.75 6.44
CA VAL A 13 9.14 -4.59 7.25
C VAL A 13 9.01 -4.16 8.70
N GLY A 14 8.81 -5.12 9.59
CA GLY A 14 8.78 -4.92 11.03
C GLY A 14 10.20 -4.89 11.61
N LYS A 15 10.35 -4.22 12.76
CA LYS A 15 11.64 -4.13 13.49
C LYS A 15 12.22 -5.49 13.87
N GLY A 16 11.37 -6.52 13.99
CA GLY A 16 11.77 -7.90 14.22
C GLY A 16 12.09 -8.73 12.96
N GLY A 17 12.23 -8.09 11.79
CA GLY A 17 12.50 -8.78 10.51
C GLY A 17 11.27 -9.43 9.86
N GLN A 18 10.08 -9.23 10.44
CA GLN A 18 8.82 -9.72 9.88
C GLN A 18 8.41 -8.88 8.67
N THR A 19 7.83 -9.49 7.63
CA THR A 19 7.33 -8.76 6.47
C THR A 19 5.81 -8.75 6.45
N TYR A 20 5.22 -7.58 6.25
CA TYR A 20 3.79 -7.37 6.12
C TYR A 20 3.43 -7.10 4.67
N LEU A 21 2.65 -7.99 4.08
CA LEU A 21 2.06 -7.80 2.75
C LEU A 21 0.54 -7.77 2.90
N THR A 22 -0.03 -6.56 2.85
CA THR A 22 -1.48 -6.39 3.01
C THR A 22 -2.04 -5.43 1.95
N SER A 23 -3.36 -5.44 1.81
CA SER A 23 -4.06 -4.61 0.85
C SER A 23 -5.25 -3.93 1.50
N CYS A 24 -5.37 -2.61 1.31
CA CYS A 24 -6.48 -1.81 1.81
C CYS A 24 -7.36 -1.33 0.65
N GLN A 25 -8.66 -1.27 0.90
CA GLN A 25 -9.63 -0.80 -0.08
C GLN A 25 -9.60 0.72 -0.21
N ASP A 26 -9.46 1.41 0.91
CA ASP A 26 -9.53 2.87 0.98
C ASP A 26 -8.45 3.50 1.88
N LYS A 27 -8.44 4.84 1.90
CA LYS A 27 -7.45 5.63 2.64
C LYS A 27 -7.67 5.55 4.15
N HIS A 28 -8.91 5.32 4.60
CA HIS A 28 -9.24 5.18 6.01
C HIS A 28 -8.70 3.85 6.56
N GLU A 29 -8.93 2.73 5.87
CA GLU A 29 -8.34 1.42 6.20
C GLU A 29 -6.81 1.49 6.22
N LEU A 30 -6.21 2.12 5.20
CA LEU A 30 -4.76 2.31 5.15
C LEU A 30 -4.24 3.08 6.38
N LYS A 31 -4.89 4.19 6.74
CA LYS A 31 -4.50 4.98 7.91
C LYS A 31 -4.64 4.20 9.21
N LYS A 32 -5.71 3.44 9.36
CA LYS A 32 -5.95 2.60 10.53
C LYS A 32 -4.85 1.54 10.66
N TRP A 33 -4.59 0.80 9.57
CA TRP A 33 -3.54 -0.21 9.55
C TRP A 33 -2.16 0.37 9.90
N LEU A 34 -1.83 1.53 9.32
CA LEU A 34 -0.58 2.22 9.62
C LEU A 34 -0.52 2.65 11.08
N ALA A 35 -1.59 3.19 11.66
CA ALA A 35 -1.61 3.60 13.06
C ALA A 35 -1.39 2.40 14.00
N ASP A 36 -2.05 1.28 13.72
CA ASP A 36 -1.98 0.06 14.53
C ASP A 36 -0.58 -0.59 14.49
N HIS A 37 0.17 -0.42 13.38
CA HIS A 37 1.46 -1.09 13.17
C HIS A 37 2.66 -0.15 13.24
N LYS A 38 2.46 1.18 13.26
CA LYS A 38 3.52 2.20 13.12
C LYS A 38 4.72 1.96 14.03
N ASP A 39 4.47 1.61 15.28
CA ASP A 39 5.52 1.44 16.28
C ASP A 39 6.40 0.20 16.02
N ASN A 40 5.84 -0.79 15.34
CA ASN A 40 6.52 -2.04 15.00
C ASN A 40 7.14 -2.01 13.60
N LEU A 41 6.80 -1.03 12.75
CA LEU A 41 7.31 -0.93 11.38
C LEU A 41 8.61 -0.15 11.30
N VAL A 42 9.47 -0.58 10.39
CA VAL A 42 10.61 0.17 9.89
C VAL A 42 10.09 1.13 8.82
N MET A 43 9.79 2.37 9.22
CA MET A 43 9.16 3.37 8.35
C MET A 43 9.98 3.67 7.08
N ASN A 44 11.30 3.49 7.11
CA ASN A 44 12.16 3.66 5.95
C ASN A 44 11.95 2.57 4.88
N GLU A 45 11.44 1.39 5.27
CA GLU A 45 11.19 0.27 4.37
C GLU A 45 9.71 0.11 4.00
N LEU A 46 8.85 0.99 4.51
CA LEU A 46 7.44 1.02 4.19
C LEU A 46 7.22 1.47 2.74
N LYS A 47 6.70 0.56 1.91
CA LYS A 47 6.28 0.81 0.53
C LYS A 47 4.77 0.73 0.43
N ILE A 48 4.15 1.82 0.00
CA ILE A 48 2.71 1.89 -0.26
C ILE A 48 2.49 2.15 -1.75
N ILE A 49 1.75 1.27 -2.40
CA ILE A 49 1.42 1.34 -3.83
C ILE A 49 -0.06 1.69 -3.95
N ASP A 50 -0.37 2.86 -4.52
CA ASP A 50 -1.74 3.19 -4.94
C ASP A 50 -1.96 2.71 -6.37
N LYS A 51 -2.73 1.63 -6.53
CA LYS A 51 -3.08 1.05 -7.84
C LYS A 51 -3.80 2.04 -8.74
N LYS A 52 -4.61 2.94 -8.17
CA LYS A 52 -5.30 3.97 -8.94
C LYS A 52 -4.29 4.95 -9.54
N LYS A 53 -3.27 5.37 -8.76
CA LYS A 53 -2.19 6.25 -9.23
C LYS A 53 -1.27 5.56 -10.23
N GLN A 54 -0.95 4.28 -10.01
CA GLN A 54 -0.14 3.48 -10.93
C GLN A 54 -0.81 3.32 -12.30
N SER A 55 -2.13 3.14 -12.34
CA SER A 55 -2.89 3.12 -13.61
C SER A 55 -2.80 4.45 -14.36
N PHE A 56 -2.81 5.59 -13.68
CA PHE A 56 -2.65 6.90 -14.33
C PHE A 56 -1.24 7.09 -14.92
N LEU A 57 -0.19 6.63 -14.24
CA LEU A 57 1.20 6.73 -14.75
C LEU A 57 1.40 5.91 -16.05
N LYS A 58 0.72 4.77 -16.21
CA LYS A 58 0.77 3.98 -17.45
C LYS A 58 0.15 4.70 -18.66
N LEU A 59 -0.85 5.57 -18.45
CA LEU A 59 -1.43 6.34 -19.56
C LEU A 59 -0.47 7.39 -20.12
N PHE A 60 0.46 7.92 -19.32
CA PHE A 60 1.42 8.93 -19.77
C PHE A 60 2.65 8.34 -20.48
N SER A 61 2.89 7.03 -20.40
CA SER A 61 4.01 6.39 -21.12
C SER A 61 3.70 6.01 -22.58
N LEU A 62 2.47 6.30 -23.06
CA LEU A 62 2.01 6.02 -24.42
C LEU A 62 2.26 7.18 -25.41
N LYS A 63 3.07 8.17 -25.03
CA LYS A 63 3.57 9.19 -25.96
C LYS A 63 5.07 9.00 -26.18
N ARG A 64 5.43 8.13 -27.13
CA ARG A 64 6.70 8.20 -27.83
C ARG A 64 6.49 7.79 -29.28
#